data_AF-A0A969J3L5-F1
#
_entry.id   AF-A0A969J3L5-F1
#
_cell.length_a   1.000
_cell.length_b   1.000
_cell.length_c   1.000
_cell.angle_alpha   90.00
_cell.angle_beta   90.00
_cell.angle_gamma   90.00
#
_symmetry.space_group_name_H-M   'P 1'
#
loop_
_entity.id
_entity.type
_entity.pdbx_description
1 polymer ?
#
loop_
_entity_poly.entity_id
_entity_poly.type
_entity_poly.pdbx_seq_one_letter_code
_entity_poly.pdbx_strand_id
1 'polypeptide(L)'
;MAHTITNRCMKCGDCVPQCPRDAIKLEDGEFWIDPMLCNDCKGYTAEPQCVSVCPIDLPPMPLQAKKGRCKTTTRMLPSPNLFANSKSSPFASAIAVWEACNVLAQRQSLPWKIDPDGRLYYERQVNGGRGTIAFRFTNALDSESNVTFDSAAAQAEMDNWDVRAACLHLVYAAHAIALEHPWEQEFIISDRQIETYLGLEKRKDLSKLAKLTLIKELAQQPCKLQLDINWFQQGRVRGFSLEQSRLWHLLEIQHHFQEDDLGCKHLTGLTFKVKAGAWSKYFLNQRGAKERTAFYQYSSLPKSLLWTVTSIWQQHEGACRMLLWLLFKTKMGNEQRLTIPTLMRIAYGEAKVLQAATQREERKRLL
;
A
#
# COMPACT_ATOMS: atom_id res chain seq x y z
N MET A 1 -1.22 -7.51 -25.60
CA MET A 1 -2.22 -7.93 -24.59
C MET A 1 -1.54 -8.93 -23.65
N ALA A 2 -2.10 -9.23 -22.48
CA ALA A 2 -1.55 -10.30 -21.66
C ALA A 2 -1.79 -11.66 -22.33
N HIS A 3 -0.97 -12.67 -22.00
CA HIS A 3 -1.13 -14.06 -22.43
C HIS A 3 -1.55 -14.94 -21.24
N THR A 4 -2.01 -16.16 -21.52
CA THR A 4 -2.36 -17.18 -20.51
C THR A 4 -1.84 -18.55 -20.93
N ILE A 5 -1.56 -19.40 -19.94
CA ILE A 5 -1.10 -20.78 -20.12
C ILE A 5 -2.32 -21.69 -20.04
N THR A 6 -2.41 -22.62 -21.00
CA THR A 6 -3.50 -23.61 -21.10
C THR A 6 -3.19 -24.84 -20.25
N ASN A 7 -4.20 -25.70 -20.04
CA ASN A 7 -4.04 -26.97 -19.33
C ASN A 7 -3.18 -28.02 -20.09
N ARG A 8 -2.70 -27.72 -21.29
CA ARG A 8 -1.77 -28.59 -22.04
C ARG A 8 -0.30 -28.35 -21.70
N CYS A 9 0.00 -27.43 -20.78
CA CYS A 9 1.35 -27.16 -20.34
C CYS A 9 2.02 -28.44 -19.79
N MET A 10 3.17 -28.82 -20.38
CA MET A 10 3.98 -29.95 -19.90
C MET A 10 4.96 -29.58 -18.79
N LYS A 11 4.92 -28.33 -18.30
CA LYS A 11 5.74 -27.84 -17.18
C LYS A 11 7.26 -27.96 -17.37
N CYS A 12 7.75 -27.85 -18.61
CA CYS A 12 9.18 -27.91 -18.91
C CYS A 12 9.97 -26.71 -18.34
N GLY A 13 9.35 -25.54 -18.21
CA GLY A 13 9.96 -24.33 -17.64
C GLY A 13 10.77 -23.47 -18.62
N ASP A 14 10.91 -23.88 -19.88
CA ASP A 14 11.76 -23.19 -20.88
C ASP A 14 11.36 -21.73 -21.13
N CYS A 15 10.08 -21.41 -21.00
CA CYS A 15 9.56 -20.06 -21.21
C CYS A 15 9.86 -19.10 -20.06
N VAL A 16 10.14 -19.59 -18.84
CA VAL A 16 10.37 -18.78 -17.63
C VAL A 16 11.53 -17.80 -17.80
N PRO A 17 12.77 -18.24 -18.12
CA PRO A 17 13.91 -17.32 -18.27
C PRO A 17 13.78 -16.36 -19.46
N GLN A 18 12.87 -16.64 -20.41
CA GLN A 18 12.68 -15.84 -21.61
C GLN A 18 11.74 -14.66 -21.41
N CYS A 19 11.00 -14.60 -20.30
CA CYS A 19 10.08 -13.52 -20.04
C CYS A 19 10.81 -12.28 -19.51
N PRO A 20 10.89 -11.16 -20.26
CA PRO A 20 11.66 -9.98 -19.84
C PRO A 20 11.04 -9.24 -18.64
N ARG A 21 9.79 -9.55 -18.32
CA ARG A 21 9.01 -8.95 -17.23
C ARG A 21 8.80 -9.92 -16.07
N ASP A 22 9.41 -11.11 -16.12
CA ASP A 22 9.26 -12.15 -15.11
C ASP A 22 7.76 -12.41 -14.78
N ALA A 23 6.93 -12.41 -15.83
CA ALA A 23 5.49 -12.57 -15.70
C ALA A 23 5.06 -14.03 -15.55
N ILE A 24 5.92 -14.99 -15.88
CA ILE A 24 5.60 -16.42 -15.79
C ILE A 24 5.94 -16.90 -14.38
N LYS A 25 4.93 -17.37 -13.65
CA LYS A 25 5.03 -17.79 -12.25
C LYS A 25 4.60 -19.24 -12.09
N LEU A 26 5.15 -19.90 -11.08
CA LEU A 26 4.78 -21.26 -10.68
C LEU A 26 3.93 -21.18 -9.42
N GLU A 27 2.71 -21.70 -9.47
CA GLU A 27 1.78 -21.74 -8.32
C GLU A 27 1.07 -23.10 -8.30
N ASP A 28 1.06 -23.77 -7.14
CA ASP A 28 0.54 -25.14 -6.98
C ASP A 28 1.12 -26.15 -8.00
N GLY A 29 2.37 -25.98 -8.40
CA GLY A 29 3.01 -26.85 -9.39
C GLY A 29 2.51 -26.66 -10.83
N GLU A 30 1.80 -25.57 -11.11
CA GLU A 30 1.32 -25.18 -12.44
C GLU A 30 1.90 -23.82 -12.84
N PHE A 31 2.37 -23.69 -14.10
CA PHE A 31 2.79 -22.39 -14.61
C PHE A 31 1.57 -21.53 -14.97
N TRP A 32 1.64 -20.24 -14.67
CA TRP A 32 0.67 -19.25 -15.12
C TRP A 32 1.39 -17.94 -15.50
N ILE A 33 0.72 -17.09 -16.27
CA ILE A 33 1.24 -15.78 -16.65
C ILE A 33 0.49 -14.71 -15.85
N ASP A 34 1.22 -13.92 -15.07
CA ASP A 34 0.70 -12.75 -14.37
C ASP A 34 0.26 -11.70 -15.39
N PRO A 35 -1.06 -11.50 -15.58
CA PRO A 35 -1.56 -10.55 -16.56
C PRO A 35 -1.27 -9.09 -16.18
N MET A 36 -0.83 -8.84 -14.93
CA MET A 36 -0.41 -7.52 -14.45
C MET A 36 1.03 -7.19 -14.83
N LEU A 37 1.87 -8.20 -15.09
CA LEU A 37 3.26 -8.02 -15.52
C LEU A 37 3.43 -8.21 -17.03
N CYS A 38 2.60 -9.05 -17.64
CA CYS A 38 2.68 -9.38 -19.06
C CYS A 38 2.30 -8.19 -19.94
N ASN A 39 3.26 -7.73 -20.74
CA ASN A 39 3.09 -6.63 -21.69
C ASN A 39 3.17 -7.09 -23.15
N ASP A 40 3.01 -8.38 -23.44
CA ASP A 40 3.13 -8.94 -24.79
C ASP A 40 4.56 -8.82 -25.39
N CYS A 41 5.58 -8.77 -24.51
CA CYS A 41 6.97 -8.48 -24.86
C CYS A 41 7.19 -7.14 -25.61
N LYS A 42 6.20 -6.23 -25.59
CA LYS A 42 6.30 -4.92 -26.25
C LYS A 42 7.49 -4.14 -25.71
N GLY A 43 8.30 -3.61 -26.62
CA GLY A 43 9.53 -2.87 -26.30
C GLY A 43 10.76 -3.76 -26.06
N TYR A 44 10.61 -5.09 -26.14
CA TYR A 44 11.72 -6.04 -26.01
C TYR A 44 11.92 -6.86 -27.28
N THR A 45 10.85 -7.49 -27.78
CA THR A 45 10.89 -8.35 -28.97
C THR A 45 9.66 -8.13 -29.86
N ALA A 46 9.76 -8.49 -31.14
CA ALA A 46 8.66 -8.39 -32.09
C ALA A 46 7.54 -9.41 -31.81
N GLU A 47 7.92 -10.59 -31.31
CA GLU A 47 7.01 -11.69 -30.98
C GLU A 47 7.13 -12.11 -29.50
N PRO A 48 6.05 -12.62 -28.88
CA PRO A 48 6.07 -13.06 -27.50
C PRO A 48 6.95 -14.30 -27.32
N GLN A 49 8.05 -14.16 -26.57
CA GLN A 49 9.05 -15.23 -26.42
C GLN A 49 8.46 -16.51 -25.81
N CYS A 50 7.51 -16.38 -24.88
CA CYS A 50 6.85 -17.53 -24.27
C CYS A 50 6.05 -18.39 -25.26
N VAL A 51 5.63 -17.81 -26.40
CA VAL A 51 4.96 -18.52 -27.49
C VAL A 51 6.01 -19.16 -28.39
N SER A 52 7.05 -18.42 -28.76
CA SER A 52 8.09 -18.88 -29.68
C SER A 52 8.93 -20.05 -29.15
N VAL A 53 9.17 -20.11 -27.84
CA VAL A 53 10.00 -21.17 -27.23
C VAL A 53 9.20 -22.37 -26.73
N CYS A 54 7.86 -22.34 -26.81
CA CYS A 54 7.03 -23.40 -26.26
C CYS A 54 7.07 -24.64 -27.17
N PRO A 55 7.47 -25.83 -26.66
CA PRO A 55 7.68 -27.01 -27.49
C PRO A 55 6.38 -27.77 -27.86
N ILE A 56 5.21 -27.29 -27.41
CA ILE A 56 3.92 -27.97 -27.60
C ILE A 56 3.03 -27.24 -28.60
N ASP A 57 2.13 -27.99 -29.26
CA ASP A 57 1.22 -27.47 -30.28
C ASP A 57 0.17 -26.47 -29.77
N LEU A 58 0.01 -26.34 -28.44
CA LEU A 58 -0.85 -25.34 -27.81
C LEU A 58 -0.03 -24.42 -26.90
N PRO A 59 0.74 -23.48 -27.49
CA PRO A 59 1.55 -22.53 -26.72
C PRO A 59 0.67 -21.55 -25.93
N PRO A 60 1.26 -20.71 -25.06
CA PRO A 60 0.55 -19.60 -24.44
C PRO A 60 -0.21 -18.78 -25.48
N MET A 61 -1.42 -18.36 -25.13
CA MET A 61 -2.30 -17.65 -26.06
C MET A 61 -2.79 -16.32 -25.46
N PRO A 62 -3.22 -15.35 -26.28
CA PRO A 62 -3.72 -14.08 -25.78
C PRO A 62 -4.87 -14.27 -24.79
N LEU A 63 -4.75 -13.66 -23.62
CA LEU A 63 -5.75 -13.71 -22.56
C LEU A 63 -7.03 -13.02 -23.04
N GLN A 64 -8.10 -13.80 -23.17
CA GLN A 64 -9.42 -13.30 -23.50
C GLN A 64 -10.16 -12.84 -22.25
N ALA A 65 -10.95 -11.78 -22.36
CA ALA A 65 -11.81 -11.36 -21.27
C ALA A 65 -12.87 -12.43 -21.01
N LYS A 66 -12.91 -12.97 -19.78
CA LYS A 66 -13.93 -13.94 -19.39
C LYS A 66 -15.33 -13.32 -19.47
N LYS A 67 -16.22 -13.94 -20.24
CA LYS A 67 -17.65 -13.59 -20.30
C LYS A 67 -18.41 -14.32 -19.17
N GLY A 68 -19.29 -13.61 -18.47
CA GLY A 68 -20.17 -14.20 -17.44
C GLY A 68 -19.73 -13.98 -15.98
N ARG A 69 -20.48 -14.59 -15.04
CA ARG A 69 -20.29 -14.40 -13.59
C ARG A 69 -19.10 -15.21 -13.09
N CYS A 70 -18.04 -14.53 -12.65
CA CYS A 70 -16.91 -15.19 -12.01
C CYS A 70 -17.28 -15.60 -10.58
N LYS A 71 -17.19 -16.89 -10.26
CA LYS A 71 -17.24 -17.36 -8.87
C LYS A 71 -15.80 -17.47 -8.36
N THR A 72 -15.45 -16.64 -7.38
CA THR A 72 -14.16 -16.76 -6.67
C THR A 72 -14.30 -17.86 -5.62
N THR A 73 -13.51 -18.93 -5.74
CA THR A 73 -13.38 -19.93 -4.68
C THR A 73 -12.35 -19.41 -3.69
N THR A 74 -12.81 -18.82 -2.59
CA THR A 74 -11.94 -18.24 -1.57
C THR A 74 -11.27 -19.34 -0.76
N ARG A 75 -9.96 -19.51 -0.93
CA ARG A 75 -9.16 -20.48 -0.17
C ARG A 75 -8.83 -20.02 1.26
N MET A 76 -8.72 -18.71 1.48
CA MET A 76 -8.46 -18.10 2.79
C MET A 76 -9.63 -17.24 3.27
N LEU A 77 -10.15 -17.54 4.46
CA LEU A 77 -11.20 -16.72 5.05
C LEU A 77 -10.66 -15.33 5.41
N PRO A 78 -11.25 -14.25 4.86
CA PRO A 78 -10.81 -12.90 5.22
C PRO A 78 -11.17 -12.57 6.67
N SER A 79 -10.40 -11.66 7.27
CA SER A 79 -10.70 -11.09 8.58
C SER A 79 -12.07 -10.38 8.57
N PRO A 80 -12.70 -10.20 9.75
CA PRO A 80 -14.01 -9.55 9.85
C PRO A 80 -14.07 -8.18 9.16
N ASN A 81 -15.24 -7.85 8.64
CA ASN A 81 -15.42 -6.60 7.92
C ASN A 81 -15.40 -5.40 8.89
N LEU A 82 -14.48 -4.45 8.66
CA LEU A 82 -14.28 -3.26 9.50
C LEU A 82 -15.54 -2.40 9.73
N PHE A 83 -16.47 -2.38 8.77
CA PHE A 83 -17.64 -1.50 8.76
C PHE A 83 -18.97 -2.28 8.74
N ALA A 84 -18.97 -3.54 9.17
CA ALA A 84 -20.18 -4.38 9.15
C ALA A 84 -21.35 -3.75 9.91
N ASN A 85 -21.07 -3.12 11.06
CA ASN A 85 -22.09 -2.69 12.02
C ASN A 85 -22.16 -1.17 12.20
N SER A 86 -21.29 -0.39 11.54
CA SER A 86 -21.30 1.07 11.67
C SER A 86 -20.57 1.77 10.52
N LYS A 87 -20.74 3.09 10.44
CA LYS A 87 -20.09 3.95 9.42
C LYS A 87 -18.60 4.20 9.70
N SER A 88 -18.08 3.77 10.84
CA SER A 88 -16.70 4.03 11.27
C SER A 88 -16.09 2.86 12.03
N SER A 89 -14.78 2.63 11.90
CA SER A 89 -14.07 1.56 12.60
C SER A 89 -12.97 2.13 13.48
N PRO A 90 -12.65 1.56 14.67
CA PRO A 90 -11.45 1.98 15.39
C PRO A 90 -10.20 1.70 14.55
N PHE A 91 -9.23 2.61 14.61
CA PHE A 91 -7.93 2.40 13.98
C PHE A 91 -6.80 2.92 14.86
N ALA A 92 -5.62 2.32 14.70
CA ALA A 92 -4.40 2.79 15.33
C ALA A 92 -4.04 4.21 14.86
N SER A 93 -3.90 5.16 15.78
CA SER A 93 -3.54 6.55 15.46
C SER A 93 -2.22 6.99 16.10
N ALA A 94 -1.37 6.01 16.45
CA ALA A 94 -0.02 6.24 16.95
C ALA A 94 0.85 6.97 15.91
N ILE A 95 1.92 7.61 16.39
CA ILE A 95 2.81 8.43 15.55
C ILE A 95 3.37 7.68 14.34
N ALA A 96 3.66 6.38 14.46
CA ALA A 96 4.13 5.57 13.33
C ALA A 96 3.09 5.50 12.19
N VAL A 97 1.80 5.36 12.52
CA VAL A 97 0.70 5.35 11.54
C VAL A 97 0.46 6.76 11.00
N TRP A 98 0.52 7.78 11.86
CA TRP A 98 0.30 9.15 11.43
C TRP A 98 1.37 9.63 10.45
N GLU A 99 2.64 9.45 10.77
CA GLU A 99 3.73 9.90 9.89
C GLU A 99 3.81 9.06 8.61
N ALA A 100 3.55 7.75 8.69
CA ALA A 100 3.44 6.93 7.48
C ALA A 100 2.29 7.39 6.56
N CYS A 101 1.15 7.79 7.12
CA CYS A 101 0.06 8.38 6.36
C CYS A 101 0.48 9.69 5.68
N ASN A 102 1.27 10.54 6.36
CA ASN A 102 1.84 11.74 5.74
C ASN A 102 2.79 11.39 4.59
N VAL A 103 3.67 10.40 4.77
CA VAL A 103 4.60 9.93 3.73
C VAL A 103 3.86 9.44 2.50
N LEU A 104 2.86 8.56 2.68
CA LEU A 104 2.04 8.02 1.60
C LEU A 104 1.21 9.10 0.88
N ALA A 105 0.73 10.11 1.61
CA ALA A 105 -0.16 11.13 1.04
C ALA A 105 0.58 12.31 0.40
N GLN A 106 1.65 12.80 1.03
CA GLN A 106 2.36 14.00 0.59
C GLN A 106 3.52 13.68 -0.35
N ARG A 107 4.07 12.44 -0.32
CA ARG A 107 5.09 11.95 -1.26
C ARG A 107 6.24 12.95 -1.42
N GLN A 108 6.45 13.48 -2.62
CA GLN A 108 7.50 14.45 -2.96
C GLN A 108 7.40 15.78 -2.21
N SER A 109 6.24 16.14 -1.66
CA SER A 109 6.05 17.42 -0.96
C SER A 109 6.70 17.44 0.43
N LEU A 110 7.18 16.29 0.93
CA LEU A 110 7.93 16.22 2.18
C LEU A 110 9.41 16.59 1.99
N PRO A 111 10.07 17.11 3.03
CA PRO A 111 11.49 17.45 3.00
C PRO A 111 12.36 16.20 3.10
N TRP A 112 12.51 15.46 2.01
CA TRP A 112 13.40 14.31 1.91
C TRP A 112 14.86 14.73 2.00
N LYS A 113 15.66 13.92 2.70
CA LYS A 113 17.11 14.08 2.87
C LYS A 113 17.81 12.87 2.26
N ILE A 114 19.09 13.04 1.92
CA ILE A 114 19.97 11.97 1.45
C ILE A 114 20.97 11.67 2.57
N ASP A 115 21.09 10.39 2.96
CA ASP A 115 22.07 9.96 3.95
C ASP A 115 23.48 9.78 3.31
N PRO A 116 24.54 9.55 4.10
CA PRO A 116 25.89 9.37 3.57
C PRO A 116 26.03 8.21 2.56
N ASP A 117 25.13 7.23 2.61
CA ASP A 117 25.09 6.09 1.69
C ASP A 117 24.30 6.39 0.41
N GLY A 118 23.85 7.64 0.21
CA GLY A 118 23.11 8.07 -0.97
C GLY A 118 21.62 7.68 -0.96
N ARG A 119 21.07 7.30 0.19
CA ARG A 119 19.69 6.80 0.32
C ARG A 119 18.76 7.92 0.76
N LEU A 120 17.59 7.99 0.11
CA LEU A 120 16.55 8.95 0.48
C LEU A 120 15.83 8.53 1.76
N TYR A 121 15.70 9.47 2.69
CA TYR A 121 14.94 9.29 3.92
C TYR A 121 14.17 10.54 4.30
N TYR A 122 13.01 10.35 4.92
CA TYR A 122 12.23 11.41 5.57
C TYR A 122 12.35 11.23 7.07
N GLU A 123 12.61 12.31 7.81
CA GLU A 123 12.77 12.26 9.27
C GLU A 123 11.91 13.32 9.94
N ARG A 124 11.32 12.94 11.07
CA ARG A 124 10.63 13.85 11.97
C ARG A 124 11.16 13.73 13.40
N GLN A 125 11.44 14.88 13.99
CA GLN A 125 11.81 15.00 15.39
C GLN A 125 10.57 14.92 16.29
N VAL A 126 10.68 14.19 17.38
CA VAL A 126 9.62 13.97 18.37
C VAL A 126 9.95 14.73 19.65
N ASN A 127 8.96 15.45 20.18
CA ASN A 127 9.02 16.11 21.50
C ASN A 127 10.25 17.01 21.71
N GLY A 128 10.51 17.89 20.73
CA GLY A 128 11.63 18.84 20.78
C GLY A 128 13.00 18.24 20.48
N GLY A 129 13.06 17.10 19.77
CA GLY A 129 14.31 16.44 19.37
C GLY A 129 14.79 15.35 20.33
N ARG A 130 13.96 14.95 21.30
CA ARG A 130 14.29 13.85 22.23
C ARG A 130 14.21 12.48 21.59
N GLY A 131 13.46 12.34 20.51
CA GLY A 131 13.37 11.12 19.74
C GLY A 131 13.19 11.43 18.27
N THR A 132 13.33 10.41 17.43
CA THR A 132 13.22 10.52 15.98
C THR A 132 12.35 9.40 15.44
N ILE A 133 11.65 9.72 14.36
CA ILE A 133 11.02 8.74 13.49
C ILE A 133 11.44 9.04 12.06
N ALA A 134 11.98 8.05 11.37
CA ALA A 134 12.41 8.18 9.99
C ALA A 134 11.82 7.08 9.11
N PHE A 135 11.60 7.41 7.85
CA PHE A 135 11.04 6.54 6.84
C PHE A 135 11.97 6.46 5.64
N ARG A 136 12.11 5.24 5.11
CA ARG A 136 12.88 4.93 3.91
C ARG A 136 12.07 4.04 2.99
N PHE A 137 12.44 4.02 1.71
CA PHE A 137 11.83 3.14 0.71
C PHE A 137 12.68 1.90 0.48
N THR A 138 12.00 0.79 0.22
CA THR A 138 12.62 -0.48 -0.14
C THR A 138 11.91 -1.09 -1.34
N ASN A 139 12.71 -1.74 -2.20
CA ASN A 139 12.21 -2.43 -3.41
C ASN A 139 11.67 -3.83 -3.10
N ALA A 140 12.11 -4.42 -1.99
CA ALA A 140 11.78 -5.77 -1.62
C ALA A 140 10.42 -5.80 -0.93
N LEU A 141 9.48 -6.57 -1.46
CA LEU A 141 8.29 -6.97 -0.71
C LEU A 141 8.59 -8.15 0.23
N ASP A 142 9.63 -8.92 -0.10
CA ASP A 142 10.08 -10.06 0.68
C ASP A 142 10.73 -9.57 1.98
N SER A 143 10.29 -10.13 3.10
CA SER A 143 10.64 -9.67 4.45
C SER A 143 12.13 -9.79 4.80
N GLU A 144 12.94 -10.48 4.00
CA GLU A 144 14.32 -10.84 4.34
C GLU A 144 15.40 -9.95 3.71
N SER A 145 15.09 -9.17 2.67
CA SER A 145 16.09 -8.31 2.04
C SER A 145 16.04 -6.87 2.52
N ASN A 146 17.18 -6.40 3.04
CA ASN A 146 17.39 -5.01 3.51
C ASN A 146 17.85 -4.08 2.37
N VAL A 147 17.47 -4.38 1.13
CA VAL A 147 17.87 -3.57 -0.03
C VAL A 147 17.03 -2.30 -0.04
N THR A 148 17.69 -1.19 0.25
CA THR A 148 17.14 0.17 0.10
C THR A 148 17.50 0.72 -1.27
N PHE A 149 16.60 1.51 -1.85
CA PHE A 149 16.88 2.20 -3.11
C PHE A 149 18.05 3.18 -3.00
N ASP A 150 18.77 3.37 -4.11
CA ASP A 150 19.51 4.61 -4.32
C ASP A 150 18.53 5.80 -4.50
N SER A 151 19.02 7.03 -4.43
CA SER A 151 18.16 8.22 -4.48
C SER A 151 17.32 8.32 -5.76
N ALA A 152 17.81 7.83 -6.90
CA ALA A 152 17.11 7.95 -8.19
C ALA A 152 15.96 6.94 -8.30
N ALA A 153 16.19 5.69 -7.90
CA ALA A 153 15.18 4.65 -7.90
C ALA A 153 14.09 4.89 -6.83
N ALA A 154 14.45 5.45 -5.67
CA ALA A 154 13.47 5.89 -4.66
C ALA A 154 12.55 6.99 -5.20
N GLN A 155 13.10 7.96 -5.93
CA GLN A 155 12.31 9.04 -6.54
C GLN A 155 11.34 8.48 -7.60
N ALA A 156 11.82 7.61 -8.49
CA ALA A 156 10.97 6.97 -9.49
C ALA A 156 9.84 6.13 -8.87
N GLU A 157 10.12 5.45 -7.76
CA GLU A 157 9.11 4.71 -7.00
C GLU A 157 8.07 5.67 -6.37
N MET A 158 8.50 6.76 -5.75
CA MET A 158 7.61 7.78 -5.18
C MET A 158 6.68 8.43 -6.20
N ASP A 159 7.16 8.64 -7.44
CA ASP A 159 6.39 9.23 -8.52
C ASP A 159 5.20 8.34 -8.91
N ASN A 160 5.35 7.02 -8.75
CA ASN A 160 4.33 6.01 -9.01
C ASN A 160 3.38 5.78 -7.83
N TRP A 161 3.64 6.37 -6.66
CA TRP A 161 2.79 6.17 -5.49
C TRP A 161 1.46 6.88 -5.61
N ASP A 162 0.43 6.26 -5.07
CA ASP A 162 -0.93 6.75 -5.15
C ASP A 162 -1.38 7.20 -3.75
N VAL A 163 -1.96 8.38 -3.63
CA VAL A 163 -2.49 8.87 -2.34
C VAL A 163 -3.53 7.92 -1.74
N ARG A 164 -4.19 7.08 -2.54
CA ARG A 164 -5.10 6.03 -2.08
C ARG A 164 -4.37 4.92 -1.31
N ALA A 165 -3.06 4.75 -1.45
CA ALA A 165 -2.29 3.84 -0.60
C ALA A 165 -2.30 4.27 0.86
N ALA A 166 -2.43 5.58 1.15
CA ALA A 166 -2.67 6.05 2.51
C ALA A 166 -4.00 5.53 3.07
N CYS A 167 -5.03 5.36 2.23
CA CYS A 167 -6.30 4.73 2.64
C CYS A 167 -6.11 3.25 2.98
N LEU A 168 -5.34 2.49 2.18
CA LEU A 168 -4.99 1.10 2.49
C LEU A 168 -4.21 0.99 3.79
N HIS A 169 -3.26 1.90 4.01
CA HIS A 169 -2.52 1.97 5.27
C HIS A 169 -3.45 2.18 6.49
N LEU A 170 -4.44 3.05 6.39
CA LEU A 170 -5.44 3.25 7.45
C LEU A 170 -6.33 2.02 7.66
N VAL A 171 -6.66 1.30 6.60
CA VAL A 171 -7.37 0.01 6.68
C VAL A 171 -6.52 -1.03 7.40
N TYR A 172 -5.21 -1.11 7.12
CA TYR A 172 -4.29 -1.99 7.84
C TYR A 172 -4.20 -1.62 9.32
N ALA A 173 -4.12 -0.32 9.63
CA ALA A 173 -4.15 0.18 11.00
C ALA A 173 -5.45 -0.17 11.75
N ALA A 174 -6.58 -0.26 11.05
CA ALA A 174 -7.87 -0.67 11.60
C ALA A 174 -7.98 -2.19 11.82
N HIS A 175 -7.38 -3.01 10.96
CA HIS A 175 -7.28 -4.45 11.20
C HIS A 175 -6.28 -4.78 12.32
N ALA A 176 -5.11 -4.14 12.31
CA ALA A 176 -4.05 -4.38 13.28
C ALA A 176 -4.50 -4.08 14.71
N ILE A 177 -5.27 -3.02 14.94
CA ILE A 177 -5.73 -2.68 16.30
C ILE A 177 -6.75 -3.68 16.86
N ALA A 178 -7.41 -4.47 16.00
CA ALA A 178 -8.32 -5.52 16.44
C ALA A 178 -7.59 -6.79 16.92
N LEU A 179 -6.27 -6.89 16.69
CA LEU A 179 -5.43 -8.00 17.13
C LEU A 179 -4.87 -7.74 18.53
N GLU A 180 -4.63 -8.80 19.29
CA GLU A 180 -4.07 -8.68 20.64
C GLU A 180 -2.56 -8.42 20.62
N HIS A 181 -1.85 -9.08 19.71
CA HIS A 181 -0.41 -8.97 19.50
C HIS A 181 -0.11 -8.71 18.01
N PRO A 182 -0.32 -7.49 17.49
CA PRO A 182 -0.24 -7.21 16.05
C PRO A 182 1.16 -7.44 15.43
N TRP A 183 2.22 -7.52 16.24
CA TRP A 183 3.59 -7.82 15.82
C TRP A 183 3.84 -9.33 15.60
N GLU A 184 2.99 -10.18 16.16
CA GLU A 184 3.05 -11.65 16.05
C GLU A 184 1.92 -12.19 15.17
N GLN A 185 0.76 -11.53 15.19
CA GLN A 185 -0.45 -11.96 14.49
C GLN A 185 -0.60 -11.29 13.13
N GLU A 186 -1.21 -12.03 12.21
CA GLU A 186 -1.55 -11.57 10.86
C GLU A 186 -3.04 -11.32 10.72
N PHE A 187 -3.40 -10.50 9.74
CA PHE A 187 -4.77 -10.36 9.26
C PHE A 187 -4.82 -10.59 7.75
N ILE A 188 -6.01 -10.97 7.28
CA ILE A 188 -6.26 -11.32 5.89
C ILE A 188 -7.30 -10.37 5.34
N ILE A 189 -6.97 -9.71 4.22
CA ILE A 189 -7.88 -8.81 3.53
C ILE A 189 -8.06 -9.24 2.07
N SER A 190 -9.31 -9.30 1.62
CA SER A 190 -9.66 -9.68 0.25
C SER A 190 -9.82 -8.47 -0.68
N ASP A 191 -9.68 -8.69 -1.99
CA ASP A 191 -9.98 -7.68 -3.02
C ASP A 191 -11.38 -7.08 -2.84
N ARG A 192 -12.39 -7.92 -2.53
CA ARG A 192 -13.78 -7.48 -2.31
C ARG A 192 -13.94 -6.54 -1.13
N GLN A 193 -13.19 -6.77 -0.05
CA GLN A 193 -13.17 -5.86 1.10
C GLN A 193 -12.54 -4.52 0.71
N ILE A 194 -11.40 -4.55 0.01
CA ILE A 194 -10.71 -3.34 -0.45
C ILE A 194 -11.61 -2.55 -1.39
N GLU A 195 -12.28 -3.21 -2.34
CA GLU A 195 -13.26 -2.58 -3.22
C GLU A 195 -14.31 -1.85 -2.39
N THR A 196 -14.97 -2.57 -1.47
CA THR A 196 -16.03 -2.03 -0.60
C THR A 196 -15.56 -0.87 0.27
N TYR A 197 -14.32 -0.91 0.78
CA TYR A 197 -13.75 0.10 1.66
C TYR A 197 -13.39 1.37 0.90
N LEU A 198 -12.87 1.23 -0.31
CA LEU A 198 -12.49 2.35 -1.16
C LEU A 198 -13.60 2.83 -2.09
N GLY A 199 -14.69 2.08 -2.24
CA GLY A 199 -15.80 2.39 -3.14
C GLY A 199 -15.50 2.06 -4.60
N LEU A 200 -14.58 1.13 -4.87
CA LEU A 200 -14.20 0.74 -6.23
C LEU A 200 -15.28 -0.10 -6.93
N GLU A 201 -16.26 -0.63 -6.20
CA GLU A 201 -17.43 -1.28 -6.79
C GLU A 201 -18.23 -0.33 -7.69
N LYS A 202 -18.19 0.98 -7.41
CA LYS A 202 -18.91 2.02 -8.17
C LYS A 202 -18.20 2.40 -9.48
N ARG A 203 -16.92 2.08 -9.62
CA ARG A 203 -16.12 2.34 -10.83
C ARG A 203 -16.46 1.30 -11.91
N LYS A 204 -17.38 1.63 -12.81
CA LYS A 204 -17.81 0.75 -13.92
C LYS A 204 -16.93 0.91 -15.18
N ASP A 205 -16.07 1.92 -15.19
CA ASP A 205 -15.08 2.21 -16.23
C ASP A 205 -13.90 1.24 -16.22
N LEU A 206 -13.62 0.60 -15.09
CA LEU A 206 -12.51 -0.34 -14.94
C LEU A 206 -12.97 -1.78 -15.18
N SER A 207 -12.19 -2.51 -15.99
CA SER A 207 -12.33 -3.96 -16.12
C SER A 207 -11.99 -4.65 -14.79
N LYS A 208 -12.45 -5.89 -14.60
CA LYS A 208 -12.13 -6.66 -13.39
C LYS A 208 -10.62 -6.81 -13.18
N LEU A 209 -9.90 -7.14 -14.25
CA LEU A 209 -8.43 -7.23 -14.21
C LEU A 209 -7.82 -5.90 -13.81
N ALA A 210 -8.25 -4.78 -14.39
CA ALA A 210 -7.74 -3.45 -14.03
C ALA A 210 -8.00 -3.09 -12.55
N LYS A 211 -9.17 -3.48 -11.99
CA LYS A 211 -9.44 -3.31 -10.55
C LYS A 211 -8.50 -4.15 -9.70
N LEU A 212 -8.28 -5.41 -10.04
CA LEU A 212 -7.36 -6.28 -9.31
C LEU A 212 -5.92 -5.77 -9.38
N THR A 213 -5.47 -5.27 -10.54
CA THR A 213 -4.15 -4.65 -10.71
C THR A 213 -3.99 -3.45 -9.79
N LEU A 214 -4.95 -2.52 -9.84
CA LEU A 214 -4.97 -1.35 -8.96
C LEU A 214 -4.95 -1.75 -7.49
N ILE A 215 -5.75 -2.74 -7.08
CA ILE A 215 -5.80 -3.21 -5.69
C ILE A 215 -4.46 -3.80 -5.27
N LYS A 216 -3.81 -4.61 -6.11
CA LYS A 216 -2.49 -5.19 -5.85
C LYS A 216 -1.46 -4.08 -5.62
N GLU A 217 -1.41 -3.09 -6.50
CA GLU A 217 -0.49 -1.95 -6.39
C GLU A 217 -0.73 -1.15 -5.10
N LEU A 218 -1.98 -0.79 -4.79
CA LEU A 218 -2.32 -0.05 -3.58
C LEU A 218 -2.02 -0.84 -2.29
N ALA A 219 -2.23 -2.16 -2.30
CA ALA A 219 -1.97 -3.01 -1.14
C ALA A 219 -0.46 -3.16 -0.84
N GLN A 220 0.38 -3.10 -1.88
CA GLN A 220 1.84 -3.24 -1.79
C GLN A 220 2.54 -1.97 -1.30
N GLN A 221 2.06 -0.77 -1.70
CA GLN A 221 2.75 0.49 -1.41
C GLN A 221 3.05 0.74 0.09
N PRO A 222 2.11 0.55 1.04
CA PRO A 222 2.41 0.71 2.47
C PRO A 222 3.49 -0.26 3.00
N CYS A 223 3.69 -1.40 2.33
CA CYS A 223 4.65 -2.43 2.71
C CYS A 223 6.08 -2.14 2.20
N LYS A 224 6.22 -1.17 1.28
CA LYS A 224 7.50 -0.66 0.78
C LYS A 224 8.12 0.41 1.70
N LEU A 225 7.50 0.70 2.85
CA LEU A 225 8.05 1.58 3.87
C LEU A 225 8.84 0.82 4.93
N GLN A 226 10.09 1.23 5.10
CA GLN A 226 10.90 0.95 6.28
C GLN A 226 10.83 2.13 7.25
N LEU A 227 11.02 1.81 8.53
CA LEU A 227 10.79 2.66 9.66
C LEU A 227 11.95 2.52 10.64
N ASP A 228 12.57 3.66 10.94
CA ASP A 228 13.52 3.80 12.03
C ASP A 228 12.87 4.63 13.14
N ILE A 229 12.97 4.17 14.38
CA ILE A 229 12.44 4.89 15.53
C ILE A 229 13.51 4.92 16.60
N ASN A 230 13.90 6.10 17.03
CA ASN A 230 14.61 6.28 18.29
C ASN A 230 13.66 6.96 19.28
N TRP A 231 13.19 6.21 20.27
CA TRP A 231 12.22 6.69 21.24
C TRP A 231 12.86 6.90 22.61
N PHE A 232 12.69 8.11 23.15
CA PHE A 232 13.15 8.43 24.51
C PHE A 232 12.24 7.82 25.57
N GLN A 233 12.78 7.64 26.78
CA GLN A 233 11.99 7.20 27.92
C GLN A 233 10.92 8.24 28.29
N GLN A 234 9.67 7.79 28.42
CA GLN A 234 8.54 8.65 28.81
C GLN A 234 7.77 8.01 29.97
N GLY A 235 8.00 8.53 31.19
CA GLY A 235 7.44 7.96 32.41
C GLY A 235 7.91 6.51 32.61
N ARG A 236 6.96 5.57 32.62
CA ARG A 236 7.23 4.13 32.77
C ARG A 236 7.50 3.40 31.44
N VAL A 237 7.27 4.05 30.30
CA VAL A 237 7.62 3.48 28.99
C VAL A 237 9.11 3.69 28.78
N ARG A 238 9.87 2.58 28.72
CA ARG A 238 11.31 2.59 28.47
C ARG A 238 11.61 3.13 27.08
N GLY A 239 12.76 3.78 26.93
CA GLY A 239 13.27 4.12 25.60
C GLY A 239 13.57 2.86 24.79
N PHE A 240 13.40 2.94 23.48
CA PHE A 240 13.66 1.84 22.55
C PHE A 240 14.17 2.38 21.21
N SER A 241 14.94 1.55 20.51
CA SER A 241 15.36 1.83 19.14
C SER A 241 14.87 0.72 18.20
N LEU A 242 14.43 1.10 17.02
CA LEU A 242 14.12 0.22 15.90
C LEU A 242 14.87 0.74 14.69
N GLU A 243 15.61 -0.14 14.04
CA GLU A 243 16.35 0.17 12.81
C GLU A 243 15.82 -0.70 11.67
N GLN A 244 15.54 -0.06 10.53
CA GLN A 244 15.10 -0.68 9.28
C GLN A 244 13.90 -1.63 9.43
N SER A 245 13.06 -1.44 10.45
CA SER A 245 11.85 -2.24 10.65
C SER A 245 10.88 -1.97 9.52
N ARG A 246 10.20 -3.00 9.01
CA ARG A 246 9.06 -2.78 8.12
C ARG A 246 7.95 -2.03 8.84
N LEU A 247 7.21 -1.20 8.11
CA LEU A 247 5.94 -0.68 8.59
C LEU A 247 4.87 -1.79 8.55
N TRP A 248 4.74 -2.45 7.40
CA TRP A 248 3.88 -3.60 7.18
C TRP A 248 4.64 -4.69 6.45
N HIS A 249 4.45 -5.93 6.88
CA HIS A 249 4.92 -7.11 6.16
C HIS A 249 3.76 -7.62 5.30
N LEU A 250 3.96 -7.65 3.98
CA LEU A 250 3.08 -8.37 3.08
C LEU A 250 3.60 -9.81 2.97
N LEU A 251 3.00 -10.71 3.74
CA LEU A 251 3.48 -12.09 3.87
C LEU A 251 3.12 -12.95 2.66
N GLU A 252 1.94 -12.70 2.08
CA GLU A 252 1.44 -13.51 0.98
C GLU A 252 0.43 -12.72 0.13
N ILE A 253 0.50 -12.88 -1.19
CA ILE A 253 -0.55 -12.50 -2.14
C ILE A 253 -1.07 -13.78 -2.78
N GLN A 254 -2.25 -14.22 -2.36
CA GLN A 254 -2.91 -15.37 -2.95
C GLN A 254 -3.71 -14.95 -4.18
N HIS A 255 -3.46 -15.62 -5.31
CA HIS A 255 -4.15 -15.38 -6.57
C HIS A 255 -5.28 -16.39 -6.74
N HIS A 256 -6.52 -15.90 -6.93
CA HIS A 256 -7.68 -16.78 -7.09
C HIS A 256 -8.04 -16.92 -8.57
N PHE A 257 -7.87 -18.12 -9.13
CA PHE A 257 -8.15 -18.39 -10.53
C PHE A 257 -9.50 -19.07 -10.75
N GLN A 258 -10.05 -18.87 -11.94
CA GLN A 258 -11.11 -19.70 -12.47
C GLN A 258 -10.72 -20.12 -13.89
N GLU A 259 -10.83 -21.41 -14.17
CA GLU A 259 -10.53 -21.95 -15.50
C GLU A 259 -11.74 -21.80 -16.43
N ASP A 260 -11.47 -21.78 -17.73
CA ASP A 260 -12.46 -21.95 -18.79
C ASP A 260 -12.37 -23.35 -19.43
N ASP A 261 -13.22 -23.63 -20.42
CA ASP A 261 -13.30 -24.95 -21.06
C ASP A 261 -12.01 -25.34 -21.81
N LEU A 262 -11.14 -24.38 -22.10
CA LEU A 262 -9.81 -24.60 -22.70
C LEU A 262 -8.71 -24.77 -21.63
N GLY A 263 -9.09 -24.73 -20.34
CA GLY A 263 -8.17 -24.79 -19.22
C GLY A 263 -7.35 -23.51 -19.04
N CYS A 264 -7.73 -22.39 -19.66
CA CYS A 264 -7.05 -21.12 -19.45
C CYS A 264 -7.39 -20.57 -18.07
N LYS A 265 -6.36 -20.21 -17.29
CA LYS A 265 -6.55 -19.59 -15.97
C LYS A 265 -6.89 -18.11 -16.12
N HIS A 266 -8.03 -17.72 -15.55
CA HIS A 266 -8.45 -16.32 -15.43
C HIS A 266 -8.31 -15.86 -14.00
N LEU A 267 -7.57 -14.78 -13.76
CA LEU A 267 -7.47 -14.19 -12.43
C LEU A 267 -8.81 -13.55 -12.03
N THR A 268 -9.40 -14.04 -10.94
CA THR A 268 -10.75 -13.66 -10.48
C THR A 268 -10.80 -13.02 -9.11
N GLY A 269 -9.70 -12.97 -8.36
CA GLY A 269 -9.63 -12.33 -7.05
C GLY A 269 -8.22 -12.35 -6.49
N LEU A 270 -8.01 -11.58 -5.43
CA LEU A 270 -6.77 -11.51 -4.69
C LEU A 270 -7.05 -11.54 -3.19
N THR A 271 -6.14 -12.15 -2.43
CA THR A 271 -6.18 -12.08 -0.97
C THR A 271 -4.79 -11.79 -0.46
N PHE A 272 -4.71 -10.85 0.49
CA PHE A 272 -3.46 -10.35 1.03
C PHE A 272 -3.37 -10.75 2.50
N LYS A 273 -2.27 -11.41 2.86
CA LYS A 273 -1.93 -11.71 4.25
C LYS A 273 -0.90 -10.68 4.72
N VAL A 274 -1.26 -9.92 5.74
CA VAL A 274 -0.48 -8.76 6.20
C VAL A 274 -0.23 -8.86 7.69
N LYS A 275 0.96 -8.45 8.13
CA LYS A 275 1.36 -8.36 9.54
C LYS A 275 1.96 -6.99 9.83
N ALA A 276 1.70 -6.44 11.02
CA ALA A 276 2.32 -5.18 11.42
C ALA A 276 3.82 -5.40 11.74
N GLY A 277 4.64 -4.39 11.47
CA GLY A 277 6.05 -4.43 11.85
C GLY A 277 6.30 -4.36 13.37
N ALA A 278 7.56 -4.45 13.76
CA ALA A 278 7.99 -4.46 15.16
C ALA A 278 7.57 -3.22 15.96
N TRP A 279 7.35 -2.08 15.29
CA TRP A 279 6.82 -0.86 15.89
C TRP A 279 5.50 -1.07 16.64
N SER A 280 4.67 -2.00 16.16
CA SER A 280 3.35 -2.26 16.74
C SER A 280 3.44 -2.82 18.17
N LYS A 281 4.54 -3.48 18.54
CA LYS A 281 4.81 -3.93 19.92
C LYS A 281 4.86 -2.77 20.93
N TYR A 282 5.33 -1.61 20.48
CA TYR A 282 5.51 -0.44 21.34
C TYR A 282 4.31 0.50 21.31
N PHE A 283 3.60 0.55 20.18
CA PHE A 283 2.52 1.52 19.95
C PHE A 283 1.10 0.94 19.97
N LEU A 284 0.95 -0.38 19.85
CA LEU A 284 -0.34 -1.08 19.79
C LEU A 284 -0.48 -2.18 20.84
N ASN A 285 0.34 -2.18 21.89
CA ASN A 285 0.25 -3.16 22.96
C ASN A 285 -0.77 -2.72 24.03
N GLN A 286 -1.99 -3.23 23.92
CA GLN A 286 -3.10 -2.89 24.82
C GLN A 286 -2.83 -3.32 26.27
N ARG A 287 -2.22 -4.49 26.48
CA ARG A 287 -1.86 -4.99 27.83
C ARG A 287 -0.79 -4.09 28.46
N GLY A 288 0.27 -3.78 27.71
CA GLY A 288 1.32 -2.88 28.15
C GLY A 288 0.82 -1.47 28.45
N ALA A 289 -0.18 -0.97 27.71
CA ALA A 289 -0.80 0.31 28.03
C ALA A 289 -1.57 0.31 29.36
N LYS A 290 -2.26 -0.79 29.72
CA LYS A 290 -2.89 -0.95 31.04
C LYS A 290 -1.84 -0.94 32.17
N GLU A 291 -0.68 -1.53 31.91
CA GLU A 291 0.47 -1.56 32.84
C GLU A 291 1.33 -0.29 32.81
N ARG A 292 1.03 0.66 31.91
CA ARG A 292 1.78 1.89 31.62
C ARG A 292 3.21 1.64 31.10
N THR A 293 3.45 0.49 30.46
CA THR A 293 4.74 0.07 29.88
C THR A 293 4.80 0.23 28.36
N ALA A 294 3.66 0.48 27.68
CA ALA A 294 3.59 0.72 26.25
C ALA A 294 2.55 1.81 25.89
N PHE A 295 2.60 2.32 24.66
CA PHE A 295 1.59 3.24 24.14
C PHE A 295 0.43 2.46 23.51
N TYR A 296 -0.75 3.08 23.53
CA TYR A 296 -1.92 2.60 22.80
C TYR A 296 -2.82 3.78 22.44
N GLN A 297 -2.66 4.29 21.22
CA GLN A 297 -3.44 5.41 20.72
C GLN A 297 -4.31 4.98 19.55
N TYR A 298 -5.59 5.31 19.61
CA TYR A 298 -6.56 4.97 18.58
C TYR A 298 -7.49 6.13 18.27
N SER A 299 -8.10 6.13 17.10
CA SER A 299 -9.19 7.03 16.72
C SER A 299 -10.27 6.28 15.93
N SER A 300 -11.25 7.02 15.40
CA SER A 300 -12.33 6.49 14.58
C SER A 300 -12.04 6.77 13.11
N LEU A 301 -12.01 5.75 12.27
CA LEU A 301 -11.82 5.81 10.83
C LEU A 301 -13.19 5.81 10.15
N PRO A 302 -13.66 6.93 9.56
CA PRO A 302 -14.92 6.95 8.85
C PRO A 302 -14.79 6.30 7.47
N LYS A 303 -15.71 5.42 7.10
CA LYS A 303 -15.74 4.84 5.75
C LYS A 303 -15.90 5.91 4.66
N SER A 304 -16.66 6.97 4.97
CA SER A 304 -16.85 8.10 4.06
C SER A 304 -15.54 8.80 3.70
N LEU A 305 -14.57 8.87 4.61
CA LEU A 305 -13.27 9.48 4.34
C LEU A 305 -12.51 8.70 3.26
N LEU A 306 -12.46 7.37 3.38
CA LEU A 306 -11.80 6.50 2.40
C LEU A 306 -12.43 6.66 1.00
N TRP A 307 -13.76 6.73 0.94
CA TRP A 307 -14.51 6.96 -0.30
C TRP A 307 -14.26 8.34 -0.89
N THR A 308 -14.29 9.38 -0.07
CA THR A 308 -14.04 10.76 -0.53
C THR A 308 -12.64 10.88 -1.12
N VAL A 309 -11.61 10.39 -0.42
CA VAL A 309 -10.22 10.40 -0.92
C VAL A 309 -10.13 9.64 -2.25
N THR A 310 -10.70 8.43 -2.32
CA THR A 310 -10.68 7.61 -3.55
C THR A 310 -11.45 8.24 -4.71
N SER A 311 -12.39 9.16 -4.44
CA SER A 311 -13.19 9.82 -5.48
C SER A 311 -12.53 11.08 -6.02
N ILE A 312 -11.82 11.84 -5.17
CA ILE A 312 -11.30 13.17 -5.54
C ILE A 312 -9.79 13.20 -5.78
N TRP A 313 -9.06 12.10 -5.57
CA TRP A 313 -7.59 12.10 -5.55
C TRP A 313 -6.90 12.68 -6.79
N GLN A 314 -7.47 12.48 -7.99
CA GLN A 314 -6.87 12.98 -9.24
C GLN A 314 -7.02 14.49 -9.41
N GLN A 315 -8.15 15.05 -8.95
CA GLN A 315 -8.52 16.44 -9.20
C GLN A 315 -8.18 17.35 -8.02
N HIS A 316 -8.19 16.79 -6.80
CA HIS A 316 -8.07 17.53 -5.55
C HIS A 316 -7.12 16.82 -4.58
N GLU A 317 -5.87 16.62 -5.01
CA GLU A 317 -4.86 15.96 -4.19
C GLU A 317 -4.60 16.70 -2.86
N GLY A 318 -4.56 18.04 -2.89
CA GLY A 318 -4.40 18.86 -1.68
C GLY A 318 -5.52 18.63 -0.65
N ALA A 319 -6.76 18.52 -1.12
CA ALA A 319 -7.90 18.19 -0.26
C ALA A 319 -7.78 16.78 0.34
N CYS A 320 -7.29 15.80 -0.43
CA CYS A 320 -7.02 14.45 0.08
C CYS A 320 -5.99 14.47 1.21
N ARG A 321 -4.87 15.17 1.01
CA ARG A 321 -3.80 15.32 2.02
C ARG A 321 -4.33 15.97 3.29
N MET A 322 -5.15 17.02 3.17
CA MET A 322 -5.80 17.66 4.31
C MET A 322 -6.77 16.73 5.04
N LEU A 323 -7.63 16.01 4.33
CA LEU A 323 -8.58 15.06 4.94
C LEU A 323 -7.84 13.98 5.74
N LEU A 324 -6.82 13.38 5.14
CA LEU A 324 -5.99 12.36 5.78
C LEU A 324 -5.24 12.91 7.00
N TRP A 325 -4.73 14.14 6.94
CA TRP A 325 -4.05 14.77 8.07
C TRP A 325 -5.01 15.14 9.20
N LEU A 326 -6.17 15.70 8.87
CA LEU A 326 -7.19 16.11 9.83
C LEU A 326 -7.77 14.93 10.61
N LEU A 327 -7.80 13.72 10.00
CA LEU A 327 -8.20 12.49 10.68
C LEU A 327 -7.45 12.29 12.01
N PHE A 328 -6.14 12.57 12.05
CA PHE A 328 -5.31 12.45 13.25
C PHE A 328 -5.48 13.62 14.23
N LYS A 329 -6.14 14.70 13.81
CA LYS A 329 -6.44 15.89 14.63
C LYS A 329 -7.84 15.89 15.24
N THR A 330 -8.74 15.02 14.79
CA THR A 330 -10.12 14.92 15.29
C THR A 330 -10.28 14.63 16.79
N LYS A 331 -9.24 14.13 17.48
CA LYS A 331 -9.23 13.92 18.94
C LYS A 331 -8.62 15.08 19.74
N MET A 332 -8.13 16.12 19.07
CA MET A 332 -7.61 17.32 19.74
C MET A 332 -8.83 18.15 20.16
N GLY A 333 -8.98 18.46 21.44
CA GLY A 333 -10.19 19.09 21.99
C GLY A 333 -10.60 20.42 21.34
N ASN A 334 -11.74 20.97 21.77
CA ASN A 334 -12.43 22.12 21.15
C ASN A 334 -11.61 23.43 21.02
N GLU A 335 -10.37 23.49 21.53
CA GLU A 335 -9.57 24.71 21.65
C GLU A 335 -8.36 24.79 20.71
N GLN A 336 -8.08 23.75 19.91
CA GLN A 336 -6.93 23.80 19.01
C GLN A 336 -7.26 24.54 17.70
N ARG A 337 -6.93 25.83 17.67
CA ARG A 337 -7.02 26.67 16.47
C ARG A 337 -6.00 26.20 15.43
N LEU A 338 -6.48 25.75 14.27
CA LEU A 338 -5.64 25.45 13.11
C LEU A 338 -5.52 26.69 12.23
N THR A 339 -4.28 27.05 11.88
CA THR A 339 -4.05 28.19 10.99
C THR A 339 -4.19 27.75 9.53
N ILE A 340 -4.78 28.61 8.70
CA ILE A 340 -4.90 28.38 7.24
C ILE A 340 -3.53 28.09 6.60
N PRO A 341 -2.43 28.80 6.92
CA PRO A 341 -1.11 28.47 6.39
C PRO A 341 -0.65 27.03 6.66
N THR A 342 -1.00 26.46 7.82
CA THR A 342 -0.67 25.07 8.14
C THR A 342 -1.40 24.12 7.20
N LEU A 343 -2.70 24.33 6.99
CA LEU A 343 -3.51 23.52 6.08
C LEU A 343 -3.02 23.63 4.63
N MET A 344 -2.66 24.83 4.18
CA MET A 344 -2.13 25.06 2.83
C MET A 344 -0.79 24.35 2.61
N ARG A 345 0.11 24.34 3.61
CA ARG A 345 1.38 23.60 3.53
C ARG A 345 1.16 22.10 3.45
N ILE A 346 0.18 21.56 4.17
CA ILE A 346 -0.17 20.13 4.10
C ILE A 346 -0.76 19.79 2.72
N ALA A 347 -1.62 20.66 2.19
CA ALA A 347 -2.24 20.47 0.89
C ALA A 347 -1.20 20.51 -0.24
N TYR A 348 -0.36 21.55 -0.27
CA TYR A 348 0.42 21.90 -1.45
C TYR A 348 1.94 21.81 -1.28
N GLY A 349 2.44 21.64 -0.04
CA GLY A 349 3.86 21.65 0.29
C GLY A 349 4.39 23.06 0.56
N GLU A 350 5.49 23.16 1.33
CA GLU A 350 6.09 24.44 1.74
C GLU A 350 6.52 25.28 0.52
N ALA A 351 7.17 24.65 -0.46
CA ALA A 351 7.72 25.33 -1.64
C ALA A 351 6.64 26.02 -2.47
N LYS A 352 5.52 25.32 -2.77
CA LYS A 352 4.41 25.89 -3.55
C LYS A 352 3.71 27.02 -2.81
N VAL A 353 3.53 26.88 -1.49
CA VAL A 353 2.92 27.95 -0.67
C VAL A 353 3.82 29.18 -0.64
N LEU A 354 5.13 29.02 -0.52
CA LEU A 354 6.09 30.13 -0.54
C LEU A 354 6.10 30.85 -1.89
N GLN A 355 6.06 30.11 -3.00
CA GLN A 355 5.97 30.67 -4.35
C GLN A 355 4.66 31.45 -4.57
N ALA A 356 3.52 30.91 -4.13
CA ALA A 356 2.23 31.61 -4.24
C ALA A 356 2.10 32.84 -3.32
N ALA A 357 2.86 32.89 -2.23
CA ALA A 357 2.95 34.07 -1.38
C ALA A 357 3.59 35.25 -2.12
N THR A 358 4.56 34.99 -2.99
CA THR A 358 5.31 36.02 -3.71
C THR A 358 4.77 36.29 -5.12
N GLN A 359 4.14 35.31 -5.78
CA GLN A 359 3.67 35.42 -7.16
C GLN A 359 2.14 35.35 -7.28
N ARG A 360 1.53 36.39 -7.85
CA ARG A 360 0.06 36.49 -8.01
C ARG A 360 -0.52 35.41 -8.92
N GLU A 361 0.18 35.04 -9.99
CA GLU A 361 -0.30 34.03 -10.94
C GLU A 361 -0.27 32.62 -10.34
N GLU A 362 0.78 32.27 -9.60
CA GLU A 362 0.83 31.00 -8.84
C GLU A 362 -0.25 30.94 -7.75
N ARG A 363 -0.59 32.07 -7.13
CA ARG A 363 -1.71 32.14 -6.19
C ARG A 363 -3.05 31.80 -6.83
N LYS A 364 -3.29 32.21 -8.08
CA LYS A 364 -4.51 31.87 -8.82
C LYS A 364 -4.56 30.39 -9.22
N ARG A 365 -3.41 29.73 -9.38
CA ARG A 365 -3.30 28.30 -9.74
C ARG A 365 -3.50 27.35 -8.55
N LEU A 366 -3.43 27.85 -7.31
CA LEU A 366 -3.72 27.09 -6.09
C LEU A 366 -5.21 27.11 -5.68
N LEU A 367 -6.02 27.94 -6.34
CA LEU A 367 -7.48 28.04 -6.23
C LEU A 367 -8.12 27.22 -7.35
#